data_AF-A0A5R9E3G3-F1
#
_entry.id   AF-A0A5R9E3G3-F1
#
_cell.length_a   1.000
_cell.length_b   1.000
_cell.length_c   1.000
_cell.angle_alpha   90.00
_cell.angle_beta   90.00
_cell.angle_gamma   90.00
#
_symmetry.space_group_name_H-M   'P 1'
#
loop_
_entity.id
_entity.type
_entity.pdbx_description
1 polymer ?
#
loop_
_entity_poly.entity_id
_entity_poly.type
_entity_poly.pdbx_seq_one_letter_code
_entity_poly.pdbx_strand_id
1 'polypeptide(L)'
;MTQLGRYTGNVRDELSYASDHYRQASAGGSTATRSNMRRLDAVADTGALTTQVMTSVALYLRKGDVVTNLTFRSGATAAGTPTNYWFALYSSASTPALLAQTADQLTAAWAATTNKTLALSSPVTITEDGVYWAAVMVKATTPPSLVGVSTTASAGIISGEKPLAQTSGSSLTTTAPATIASPTTVATVPLVVAT
;
A
#
# COMPACT_ATOMS: atom_id res chain seq x y z
N MET A 1 -13.23 37.57 25.91
CA MET A 1 -13.32 36.09 25.81
C MET A 1 -13.68 35.80 24.36
N THR A 2 -12.85 35.12 23.57
CA THR A 2 -12.55 33.69 23.71
C THR A 2 -11.08 33.34 23.46
N GLN A 3 -10.62 32.43 24.30
CA GLN A 3 -9.28 31.93 24.54
C GLN A 3 -8.66 31.23 23.32
N LEU A 4 -7.39 31.54 23.05
CA LEU A 4 -6.48 30.79 22.18
C LEU A 4 -6.42 29.34 22.65
N GLY A 5 -7.04 28.43 21.89
CA GLY A 5 -6.91 26.99 22.08
C GLY A 5 -5.54 26.53 21.61
N ARG A 6 -4.54 26.60 22.50
CA ARG A 6 -3.22 25.97 22.29
C ARG A 6 -3.44 24.47 22.23
N TYR A 7 -3.33 23.88 21.04
CA TYR A 7 -3.30 22.43 20.86
C TYR A 7 -2.12 21.86 21.68
N THR A 8 -2.41 20.91 22.58
CA THR A 8 -1.45 20.29 23.52
C THR A 8 -1.04 18.87 23.14
N GLY A 9 -1.33 18.44 21.90
CA GLY A 9 -0.82 17.17 21.36
C GLY A 9 0.59 17.32 20.80
N ASN A 10 1.32 16.21 20.69
CA ASN A 10 2.57 16.17 19.92
C ASN A 10 2.26 16.52 18.46
N VAL A 11 2.55 17.76 18.06
CA VAL A 11 2.56 18.16 16.65
C VAL A 11 3.81 17.51 16.06
N ARG A 12 3.66 16.35 15.40
CA ARG A 12 4.65 15.95 14.38
C ARG A 12 4.73 17.12 13.41
N ASP A 13 5.92 17.47 12.92
CA ASP A 13 6.10 18.51 11.88
C ASP A 13 5.48 18.03 10.56
N GLU A 14 4.15 17.93 10.53
CA GLU A 14 3.34 17.42 9.44
C GLU A 14 3.21 18.44 8.30
N LEU A 15 3.70 19.67 8.49
CA LEU A 15 3.78 20.67 7.42
C LEU A 15 4.79 20.25 6.35
N SER A 16 5.90 19.62 6.75
CA SER A 16 6.85 19.02 5.79
C SER A 16 6.21 17.86 5.02
N TYR A 17 5.49 16.98 5.71
CA TYR A 17 4.75 15.85 5.13
C TYR A 17 3.64 16.31 4.17
N ALA A 18 2.83 17.29 4.57
CA ALA A 18 1.79 17.88 3.73
C ALA A 18 2.36 18.60 2.50
N SER A 19 3.50 19.29 2.63
CA SER A 19 4.18 19.93 1.50
C SER A 19 4.71 18.92 0.49
N ASP A 20 5.18 17.75 0.93
CA ASP A 20 5.66 16.70 0.03
C ASP A 20 4.52 15.93 -0.64
N HIS A 21 3.38 15.77 0.04
CA HIS A 21 2.15 15.27 -0.58
C HIS A 21 1.61 16.25 -1.64
N TYR A 22 1.71 17.56 -1.40
CA TYR A 22 1.38 18.59 -2.40
C TYR A 22 2.38 18.60 -3.57
N ARG A 23 3.68 18.35 -3.35
CA ARG A 23 4.68 18.18 -4.42
C ARG A 23 4.53 16.87 -5.19
N GLN A 24 3.91 15.85 -4.59
CA GLN A 24 3.60 14.56 -5.22
C GLN A 24 2.24 14.54 -5.93
N ALA A 25 1.39 15.56 -5.72
CA ALA A 25 0.16 15.72 -6.47
C ALA A 25 0.47 15.87 -7.97
N SER A 26 -0.27 15.14 -8.81
CA SER A 26 -0.14 15.22 -10.26
C SER A 26 -0.35 16.66 -10.73
N ALA A 27 0.54 17.17 -11.58
CA ALA A 27 0.42 18.49 -12.19
C ALA A 27 -0.84 18.55 -13.08
N GLY A 28 -1.95 19.01 -12.51
CA GLY A 28 -3.17 19.35 -13.25
C GLY A 28 -4.24 18.25 -13.29
N GLY A 29 -5.01 18.12 -12.20
CA GLY A 29 -6.25 17.35 -12.19
C GLY A 29 -6.79 17.14 -10.77
N SER A 30 -8.12 17.12 -10.60
CA SER A 30 -8.80 16.85 -9.33
C SER A 30 -8.81 15.35 -8.95
N THR A 31 -7.78 14.59 -9.32
CA THR A 31 -7.71 13.16 -8.99
C THR A 31 -7.10 12.99 -7.60
N ALA A 32 -7.89 12.48 -6.65
CA ALA A 32 -7.41 12.20 -5.31
C ALA A 32 -6.29 11.16 -5.37
N THR A 33 -5.05 11.57 -5.11
CA THR A 33 -3.89 10.68 -5.05
C THR A 33 -3.46 10.52 -3.59
N ARG A 34 -3.25 9.27 -3.15
CA ARG A 34 -2.80 8.93 -1.79
C ARG A 34 -1.60 8.01 -1.86
N SER A 35 -0.53 8.35 -1.15
CA SER A 35 0.66 7.49 -1.00
C SER A 35 0.89 7.15 0.48
N ASN A 36 1.44 5.96 0.74
CA ASN A 36 1.76 5.53 2.11
C ASN A 36 3.04 6.16 2.67
N MET A 37 3.95 6.56 1.78
CA MET A 37 5.21 7.22 2.12
C MET A 37 5.58 8.23 1.05
N ARG A 38 6.55 9.07 1.34
CA ARG A 38 7.09 9.98 0.34
C ARG A 38 7.92 9.22 -0.67
N ARG A 39 7.87 9.62 -1.94
CA ARG A 39 8.69 9.02 -2.99
C ARG A 39 10.19 9.10 -2.70
N LEU A 40 10.64 10.14 -1.99
CA LEU A 40 12.04 10.31 -1.56
C LEU A 40 12.45 9.37 -0.40
N ASP A 41 11.49 8.88 0.38
CA ASP A 41 11.75 7.95 1.49
C ASP A 41 11.83 6.49 0.98
N ALA A 42 11.35 6.24 -0.24
CA ALA A 42 11.41 4.93 -0.91
C ALA A 42 12.80 4.68 -1.54
N VAL A 43 13.81 4.56 -0.68
CA VAL A 43 15.24 4.56 -1.05
C VAL A 43 15.83 3.17 -1.36
N ALA A 44 15.05 2.10 -1.23
CA ALA A 44 15.55 0.73 -1.34
C ALA A 44 14.72 -0.12 -2.33
N ASP A 45 15.41 -1.06 -2.97
CA ASP A 45 14.79 -2.19 -3.66
C ASP A 45 14.61 -3.33 -2.67
N THR A 46 13.36 -3.63 -2.33
CA THR A 46 13.05 -4.47 -1.20
C THR A 46 12.53 -5.85 -1.61
N GLY A 47 12.97 -6.89 -0.90
CA GLY A 47 12.49 -8.27 -1.03
C GLY A 47 11.14 -8.49 -0.34
N ALA A 48 10.18 -7.60 -0.57
CA ALA A 48 8.91 -7.57 0.15
C ALA A 48 7.96 -8.73 -0.16
N LEU A 49 8.22 -9.46 -1.25
CA LEU A 49 7.30 -10.46 -1.80
C LEU A 49 7.84 -11.87 -1.63
N THR A 50 6.95 -12.76 -1.21
CA THR A 50 7.15 -14.21 -1.24
C THR A 50 6.11 -14.80 -2.19
N THR A 51 6.49 -15.80 -2.99
CA THR A 51 5.57 -16.42 -3.95
C THR A 51 4.32 -16.96 -3.24
N GLN A 52 3.12 -16.65 -3.77
CA GLN A 52 1.82 -17.11 -3.23
C GLN A 52 1.46 -16.59 -1.83
N VAL A 53 2.13 -15.55 -1.35
CA VAL A 53 1.82 -14.82 -0.11
C VAL A 53 1.56 -13.37 -0.48
N MET A 54 0.55 -12.75 0.12
CA MET A 54 0.29 -11.33 -0.11
C MET A 54 1.00 -10.46 0.92
N THR A 55 1.58 -9.35 0.44
CA THR A 55 2.13 -8.29 1.29
C THR A 55 1.19 -7.11 1.25
N SER A 56 0.73 -6.70 2.42
CA SER A 56 -0.22 -5.61 2.64
C SER A 56 0.48 -4.43 3.31
N VAL A 57 0.23 -3.24 2.81
CA VAL A 57 0.88 -2.01 3.27
C VAL A 57 -0.17 -1.02 3.73
N ALA A 58 0.09 -0.38 4.88
CA ALA A 58 -0.79 0.62 5.46
C ALA A 58 -0.87 1.84 4.54
N LEU A 59 -2.10 2.28 4.25
CA LEU A 59 -2.37 3.45 3.41
C LEU A 59 -3.48 4.27 4.07
N TYR A 60 -3.18 5.52 4.40
CA TYR A 60 -4.18 6.42 4.96
C TYR A 60 -5.07 6.97 3.85
N LEU A 61 -6.37 6.71 3.94
CA LEU A 61 -7.39 7.21 3.02
C LEU A 61 -8.41 8.06 3.78
N ARG A 62 -9.00 9.01 3.07
CA ARG A 62 -10.01 9.93 3.63
C ARG A 62 -11.38 9.62 3.07
N LYS A 63 -12.41 9.86 3.88
CA LYS A 63 -13.80 9.80 3.48
C LYS A 63 -14.03 10.64 2.23
N GLY A 64 -14.68 10.04 1.24
CA GLY A 64 -14.95 10.65 -0.06
C GLY A 64 -13.86 10.43 -1.11
N ASP A 65 -12.68 9.91 -0.74
CA ASP A 65 -11.70 9.44 -1.73
C ASP A 65 -12.35 8.31 -2.57
N VAL A 66 -12.14 8.33 -3.88
CA VAL A 66 -12.56 7.26 -4.79
C VAL A 66 -11.31 6.59 -5.33
N VAL A 67 -11.04 5.36 -4.88
CA VAL A 67 -9.88 4.59 -5.33
C VAL A 67 -10.27 3.76 -6.54
N THR A 68 -9.59 3.99 -7.65
CA THR A 68 -9.81 3.32 -8.93
C THR A 68 -8.62 2.44 -9.33
N ASN A 69 -7.41 2.82 -8.94
CA ASN A 69 -6.19 2.10 -9.26
C ASN A 69 -5.26 2.00 -8.05
N LEU A 70 -4.45 0.94 -8.05
CA LEU A 70 -3.30 0.80 -7.16
C LEU A 70 -2.02 0.71 -7.99
N THR A 71 -0.99 1.41 -7.55
CA THR A 71 0.31 1.45 -8.20
C THR A 71 1.40 0.98 -7.24
N PHE A 72 2.12 -0.06 -7.65
CA PHE A 72 3.38 -0.49 -7.04
C PHE A 72 4.51 -0.34 -8.06
N ARG A 73 5.72 -0.03 -7.60
CA ARG A 73 6.89 0.06 -8.48
C ARG A 73 7.82 -1.13 -8.21
N SER A 74 8.16 -1.87 -9.26
CA SER A 74 9.23 -2.86 -9.17
C SER A 74 10.60 -2.17 -9.06
N GLY A 75 11.46 -2.73 -8.22
CA GLY A 75 12.87 -2.39 -8.09
C GLY A 75 13.74 -3.07 -9.14
N ALA A 76 15.02 -3.29 -8.83
CA ALA A 76 15.99 -3.90 -9.74
C ALA A 76 15.65 -5.33 -10.21
N THR A 77 14.89 -6.11 -9.44
CA THR A 77 14.52 -7.49 -9.79
C THR A 77 13.13 -7.55 -10.43
N ALA A 78 13.07 -8.08 -11.65
CA ALA A 78 11.83 -8.36 -12.38
C ALA A 78 11.14 -9.64 -11.90
N ALA A 79 9.85 -9.80 -12.22
CA ALA A 79 9.15 -11.06 -11.97
C ALA A 79 9.62 -12.16 -12.94
N GLY A 80 10.19 -13.24 -12.40
CA GLY A 80 10.55 -14.43 -13.16
C GLY A 80 9.33 -15.32 -13.40
N THR A 81 8.96 -15.54 -14.67
CA THR A 81 7.82 -16.38 -15.10
C THR A 81 6.59 -16.25 -14.18
N PRO A 82 5.95 -15.07 -14.13
CA PRO A 82 4.72 -14.91 -13.36
C PRO A 82 3.65 -15.87 -13.87
N THR A 83 2.81 -16.35 -12.95
CA THR A 83 1.64 -17.20 -13.25
C THR A 83 0.36 -16.57 -12.73
N ASN A 84 0.44 -15.81 -11.64
CA ASN A 84 -0.63 -14.96 -11.12
C ASN A 84 -0.02 -13.73 -10.47
N TYR A 85 -0.68 -12.59 -10.59
CA TYR A 85 -0.46 -11.45 -9.70
C TYR A 85 -1.63 -10.47 -9.79
N TRP A 86 -1.91 -9.83 -8.66
CA TRP A 86 -3.00 -8.89 -8.49
C TRP A 86 -2.69 -7.93 -7.35
N PHE A 87 -3.41 -6.82 -7.33
CA PHE A 87 -3.46 -5.91 -6.18
C PHE A 87 -4.86 -5.92 -5.57
N ALA A 88 -4.95 -5.63 -4.28
CA ALA A 88 -6.20 -5.57 -3.56
C ALA A 88 -6.23 -4.42 -2.57
N LEU A 89 -7.41 -3.89 -2.32
CA LEU A 89 -7.66 -2.88 -1.29
C LEU A 89 -8.54 -3.51 -0.20
N TYR A 90 -8.11 -3.39 1.05
CA TYR A 90 -8.86 -3.85 2.23
C TYR A 90 -9.21 -2.68 3.14
N SER A 91 -10.31 -2.86 3.88
CA SER A 91 -10.88 -1.90 4.81
C SER A 91 -9.96 -1.54 5.99
N SER A 92 -10.30 -0.47 6.70
CA SER A 92 -9.68 -0.03 7.95
C SER A 92 -10.12 -0.78 9.21
N ALA A 93 -10.98 -1.80 9.08
CA ALA A 93 -11.49 -2.60 10.20
C ALA A 93 -10.36 -3.29 11.00
N SER A 94 -10.67 -3.71 12.23
CA SER A 94 -9.76 -4.48 13.08
C SER A 94 -9.27 -5.76 12.40
N THR A 95 -10.17 -6.45 11.69
CA THR A 95 -9.88 -7.50 10.73
C THR A 95 -10.21 -6.96 9.33
N PRO A 96 -9.21 -6.52 8.55
CA PRO A 96 -9.44 -5.88 7.26
C PRO A 96 -10.21 -6.78 6.30
N ALA A 97 -11.40 -6.37 5.87
CA ALA A 97 -12.20 -7.04 4.84
C ALA A 97 -11.82 -6.54 3.43
N LEU A 98 -11.87 -7.43 2.44
CA LEU A 98 -11.60 -7.09 1.04
C LEU A 98 -12.68 -6.13 0.52
N LEU A 99 -12.24 -4.98 -0.01
CA LEU A 99 -13.13 -4.00 -0.64
C LEU A 99 -13.18 -4.19 -2.15
N ALA A 100 -12.00 -4.35 -2.77
CA ALA A 100 -11.87 -4.62 -4.19
C ALA A 100 -10.50 -5.24 -4.50
N GLN A 101 -10.43 -5.93 -5.63
CA GLN A 101 -9.18 -6.40 -6.22
C GLN A 101 -9.11 -6.06 -7.70
N THR A 102 -7.90 -6.05 -8.24
CA THR A 102 -7.65 -5.95 -9.68
C THR A 102 -7.99 -7.27 -10.37
N ALA A 103 -8.08 -7.26 -11.70
CA ALA A 103 -8.03 -8.51 -12.46
C ALA A 103 -6.68 -9.22 -12.23
N ASP A 104 -6.67 -10.54 -12.16
CA ASP A 104 -5.43 -11.32 -12.18
C ASP A 104 -4.74 -11.13 -13.53
N GLN A 105 -3.45 -10.85 -13.48
CA GLN A 105 -2.66 -10.55 -14.66
C GLN A 105 -2.00 -11.79 -15.28
N LEU A 106 -2.27 -12.97 -14.72
CA LEU A 106 -1.79 -14.26 -15.22
C LEU A 106 -0.27 -14.24 -15.45
N THR A 107 0.15 -14.46 -16.70
CA THR A 107 1.55 -14.53 -17.13
C THR A 107 2.09 -13.21 -17.66
N ALA A 108 1.36 -12.11 -17.52
CA ALA A 108 1.80 -10.82 -18.05
C ALA A 108 3.10 -10.37 -17.38
N ALA A 109 4.09 -9.98 -18.18
CA ALA A 109 5.41 -9.62 -17.65
C ALA A 109 5.34 -8.43 -16.68
N TRP A 110 6.16 -8.49 -15.63
CA TRP A 110 6.46 -7.36 -14.76
C TRP A 110 7.97 -7.15 -14.73
N ALA A 111 8.43 -6.26 -15.60
CA ALA A 111 9.84 -5.89 -15.72
C ALA A 111 10.35 -5.16 -14.48
N ALA A 112 11.67 -5.10 -14.32
CA ALA A 112 12.33 -4.28 -13.30
C ALA A 112 12.06 -2.79 -13.51
N THR A 113 12.20 -1.99 -12.46
CA THR A 113 12.17 -0.51 -12.52
C THR A 113 10.88 0.06 -13.15
N THR A 114 9.77 -0.66 -13.02
CA THR A 114 8.52 -0.39 -13.74
C THR A 114 7.40 -0.06 -12.75
N ASN A 115 6.71 1.06 -13.00
CA ASN A 115 5.46 1.36 -12.31
C ASN A 115 4.39 0.43 -12.86
N LYS A 116 3.81 -0.40 -11.99
CA LYS A 116 2.70 -1.28 -12.31
C LYS A 116 1.46 -0.69 -11.69
N THR A 117 0.65 -0.04 -12.52
CA THR A 117 -0.65 0.51 -12.16
C THR A 117 -1.72 -0.43 -12.67
N LEU A 118 -2.57 -0.93 -11.78
CA LEU A 118 -3.66 -1.83 -12.13
C LEU A 118 -4.98 -1.25 -11.62
N ALA A 119 -6.00 -1.31 -12.48
CA ALA A 119 -7.36 -0.91 -12.15
C ALA A 119 -8.02 -1.94 -11.23
N LEU A 120 -8.69 -1.45 -10.20
CA LEU A 120 -9.60 -2.24 -9.40
C LEU A 120 -10.80 -2.62 -10.28
N SER A 121 -11.32 -3.85 -10.10
CA SER A 121 -12.51 -4.33 -10.80
C SER A 121 -13.75 -3.48 -10.54
N SER A 122 -13.78 -2.75 -9.43
CA SER A 122 -14.79 -1.74 -9.13
C SER A 122 -14.15 -0.59 -8.34
N PRO A 123 -14.45 0.68 -8.69
CA PRO A 123 -14.04 1.83 -7.88
C PRO A 123 -14.55 1.70 -6.44
N VAL A 124 -13.72 2.08 -5.47
CA VAL A 124 -14.05 2.02 -4.05
C VAL A 124 -14.17 3.44 -3.50
N THR A 125 -15.37 3.83 -3.08
CA THR A 125 -15.58 5.07 -2.33
C THR A 125 -15.30 4.83 -0.85
N ILE A 126 -14.39 5.62 -0.29
CA ILE A 126 -14.00 5.54 1.11
C ILE A 126 -15.06 6.21 1.98
N THR A 127 -15.62 5.47 2.94
CA THR A 127 -16.75 5.91 3.78
C THR A 127 -16.31 6.56 5.08
N GLU A 128 -15.10 6.25 5.55
CA GLU A 128 -14.54 6.71 6.81
C GLU A 128 -13.04 6.99 6.66
N ASP A 129 -12.54 7.98 7.40
CA ASP A 129 -11.11 8.24 7.47
C ASP A 129 -10.41 7.10 8.21
N GLY A 130 -9.25 6.65 7.71
CA GLY A 130 -8.49 5.64 8.43
C GLY A 130 -7.35 5.01 7.66
N VAL A 131 -6.69 4.04 8.31
CA VAL A 131 -5.64 3.23 7.72
C VAL A 131 -6.26 2.02 7.03
N TYR A 132 -6.31 2.06 5.71
CA TYR A 132 -6.67 0.95 4.83
C TYR A 132 -5.42 0.16 4.46
N TRP A 133 -5.60 -0.98 3.79
CA TRP A 133 -4.48 -1.82 3.35
C TRP A 133 -4.48 -2.03 1.86
N ALA A 134 -3.41 -1.59 1.20
CA ALA A 134 -3.15 -1.95 -0.19
C ALA A 134 -2.24 -3.18 -0.20
N ALA A 135 -2.72 -4.25 -0.83
CA ALA A 135 -2.05 -5.54 -0.90
C ALA A 135 -1.57 -5.85 -2.31
N VAL A 136 -0.48 -6.60 -2.38
CA VAL A 136 0.09 -7.15 -3.61
C VAL A 136 0.42 -8.63 -3.38
N MET A 137 0.05 -9.46 -4.34
CA MET A 137 0.42 -10.87 -4.38
C MET A 137 1.05 -11.18 -5.73
N VAL A 138 2.14 -11.94 -5.72
CA VAL A 138 2.77 -12.46 -6.93
C VAL A 138 3.06 -13.94 -6.76
N LYS A 139 2.66 -14.75 -7.75
CA LYS A 139 3.10 -16.13 -7.92
C LYS A 139 4.01 -16.19 -9.13
N ALA A 140 5.30 -16.35 -8.85
CA ALA A 140 6.39 -16.34 -9.82
C ALA A 140 7.49 -17.31 -9.34
N THR A 141 8.40 -17.70 -10.24
CA THR A 141 9.63 -18.40 -9.84
C THR A 141 10.53 -17.47 -9.03
N THR A 142 10.61 -16.20 -9.46
CA THR A 142 11.24 -15.11 -8.72
C THR A 142 10.26 -13.95 -8.60
N PRO A 143 9.72 -13.64 -7.41
CA PRO A 143 8.92 -12.43 -7.23
C PRO A 143 9.74 -11.17 -7.51
N PRO A 144 9.13 -10.09 -8.05
CA PRO A 144 9.85 -8.84 -8.26
C PRO A 144 10.21 -8.22 -6.91
N SER A 145 11.36 -7.54 -6.86
CA SER A 145 11.63 -6.61 -5.75
C SER A 145 10.70 -5.41 -5.87
N LEU A 146 10.33 -4.78 -4.76
CA LEU A 146 9.51 -3.56 -4.76
C LEU A 146 10.29 -2.37 -4.21
N VAL A 147 10.16 -1.22 -4.87
CA VAL A 147 10.72 0.04 -4.35
C VAL A 147 10.00 0.41 -3.05
N GLY A 148 10.76 0.75 -2.01
CA GLY A 148 10.23 1.03 -0.67
C GLY A 148 11.34 1.32 0.33
N VAL A 149 11.10 0.97 1.59
CA VAL A 149 12.09 1.10 2.68
C VAL A 149 12.07 -0.14 3.57
N SER A 150 13.20 -0.46 4.20
CA SER A 150 13.28 -1.46 5.27
C SER A 150 13.51 -0.77 6.61
N THR A 151 12.64 -1.01 7.58
CA THR A 151 12.69 -0.40 8.92
C THR A 151 12.24 -1.36 10.01
N THR A 152 12.98 -1.39 11.12
CA THR A 152 12.60 -2.15 12.32
C THR A 152 11.44 -1.50 13.08
N ALA A 153 11.11 -0.24 12.78
CA ALA A 153 9.97 0.48 13.37
C ALA A 153 8.62 0.14 12.71
N SER A 154 8.56 -0.90 11.87
CA SER A 154 7.35 -1.31 11.15
C SER A 154 6.22 -1.84 12.03
N ALA A 155 6.51 -2.31 13.26
CA ALA A 155 5.52 -2.92 14.15
C ALA A 155 4.69 -1.93 14.98
N GLY A 156 4.97 -0.63 14.88
CA GLY A 156 4.46 0.39 15.79
C GLY A 156 5.47 0.66 16.90
N ILE A 157 5.63 1.94 17.24
CA ILE A 157 6.56 2.41 18.28
C ILE A 157 5.83 2.52 19.62
N ILE A 158 4.54 2.82 19.59
CA ILE A 158 3.68 2.93 20.78
C ILE A 158 2.47 1.99 20.68
N SER A 159 1.86 1.70 21.83
CA SER A 159 0.66 0.87 21.90
C SER A 159 -0.49 1.47 21.07
N GLY A 160 -1.15 0.61 20.29
CA GLY A 160 -2.29 0.99 19.45
C GLY A 160 -1.92 1.43 18.02
N GLU A 161 -0.64 1.60 17.68
CA GLU A 161 -0.23 1.85 16.30
C GLU A 161 -0.41 0.58 15.44
N LYS A 162 -0.91 0.77 14.21
CA LYS A 162 -0.99 -0.30 13.20
C LYS A 162 0.40 -0.49 12.58
N PRO A 163 0.76 -1.73 12.18
CA PRO A 163 2.02 -1.94 11.49
C PRO A 163 2.04 -1.21 10.13
N LEU A 164 3.23 -0.88 9.63
CA LEU A 164 3.37 -0.21 8.32
C LEU A 164 3.21 -1.19 7.16
N ALA A 165 3.60 -2.45 7.35
CA ALA A 165 3.44 -3.52 6.39
C ALA A 165 3.32 -4.88 7.09
N GLN A 166 2.64 -5.80 6.44
CA GLN A 166 2.39 -7.14 6.95
C GLN A 166 2.21 -8.15 5.81
N THR A 167 2.51 -9.42 6.07
CA THR A 167 2.25 -10.53 5.14
C THR A 167 1.10 -11.39 5.66
N SER A 168 0.34 -11.99 4.74
CA SER A 168 -0.73 -12.93 5.09
C SER A 168 -1.09 -13.83 3.91
N GLY A 169 -1.83 -14.89 4.21
CA GLY A 169 -2.21 -15.93 3.26
C GLY A 169 -1.07 -16.90 2.94
N SER A 170 -1.44 -17.98 2.26
CA SER A 170 -0.54 -19.01 1.76
C SER A 170 -1.21 -19.68 0.56
N SER A 171 -0.41 -20.16 -0.40
CA SER A 171 -0.92 -20.82 -1.61
C SER A 171 -1.93 -19.98 -2.39
N LEU A 172 -1.81 -18.65 -2.33
CA LEU A 172 -2.69 -17.73 -3.05
C LEU A 172 -2.49 -17.85 -4.56
N THR A 173 -3.61 -17.72 -5.28
CA THR A 173 -3.65 -17.79 -6.75
C THR A 173 -4.41 -16.58 -7.30
N THR A 174 -5.60 -16.74 -7.87
CA THR A 174 -6.29 -15.66 -8.62
C THR A 174 -7.09 -14.71 -7.74
N THR A 175 -7.45 -15.14 -6.52
CA THR A 175 -8.42 -14.43 -5.68
C THR A 175 -7.77 -14.05 -4.35
N ALA A 176 -7.90 -12.77 -4.00
CA ALA A 176 -7.49 -12.26 -2.71
C ALA A 176 -8.37 -12.85 -1.59
N PRO A 177 -7.81 -13.19 -0.42
CA PRO A 177 -8.61 -13.61 0.73
C PRO A 177 -9.72 -12.61 1.07
N ALA A 178 -10.86 -13.08 1.56
CA ALA A 178 -11.97 -12.20 1.96
C ALA A 178 -11.59 -11.25 3.12
N THR A 179 -10.63 -11.67 3.94
CA THR A 179 -10.11 -10.89 5.07
C THR A 179 -8.62 -11.11 5.25
N ILE A 180 -7.91 -10.11 5.78
CA ILE A 180 -6.54 -10.27 6.29
C ILE A 180 -6.62 -10.91 7.67
N ALA A 181 -6.52 -12.24 7.73
CA ALA A 181 -6.48 -13.02 8.97
C ALA A 181 -5.04 -13.40 9.34
N SER A 182 -4.73 -13.35 10.63
CA SER A 182 -3.42 -13.72 11.20
C SER A 182 -2.21 -13.12 10.46
N PRO A 183 -2.19 -11.79 10.21
CA PRO A 183 -1.06 -11.19 9.52
C PRO A 183 0.21 -11.23 10.37
N THR A 184 1.36 -11.31 9.70
CA THR A 184 2.68 -11.17 10.31
C THR A 184 3.28 -9.84 9.89
N THR A 185 3.62 -8.99 10.85
CA THR A 185 4.32 -7.72 10.57
C THR A 185 5.65 -7.98 9.87
N VAL A 186 5.99 -7.14 8.88
CA VAL A 186 7.27 -7.20 8.18
C VAL A 186 8.00 -5.86 8.22
N ALA A 187 9.32 -5.91 8.32
CA ALA A 187 10.19 -4.72 8.31
C ALA A 187 10.22 -3.99 6.98
N THR A 188 9.84 -4.67 5.91
CA THR A 188 9.88 -4.15 4.56
C THR A 188 8.56 -3.49 4.18
N VAL A 189 8.60 -2.21 3.85
CA VAL A 189 7.44 -1.39 3.51
C VAL A 189 7.56 -0.91 2.06
N PRO A 190 6.89 -1.59 1.11
CA PRO A 190 6.78 -1.11 -0.27
C PRO A 190 6.11 0.26 -0.38
N LEU A 191 6.51 1.06 -1.37
CA LEU A 191 5.78 2.24 -1.78
C LEU A 191 4.52 1.82 -2.55
N VAL A 192 3.38 2.39 -2.15
CA VAL A 192 2.11 2.26 -2.87
C VAL A 192 1.48 3.63 -3.09
N VAL A 193 0.87 3.79 -4.26
CA VAL A 193 0.08 4.97 -4.62
C VAL A 193 -1.31 4.53 -5.08
N ALA A 194 -2.35 5.10 -4.47
CA ALA A 194 -3.74 4.96 -4.86
C ALA A 194 -4.21 6.22 -5.60
N THR A 195 -5.02 6.02 -6.63
CA THR A 195 -5.66 7.06 -7.46
C THR A 195 -7.08 6.66 -7.83
#